data_AF-A0A358N1H1-F1
#
_entry.id   AF-A0A358N1H1-F1
#
_cell.length_a   1.000
_cell.length_b   1.000
_cell.length_c   1.000
_cell.angle_alpha   90.00
_cell.angle_beta   90.00
_cell.angle_gamma   90.00
#
_symmetry.space_group_name_H-M   'P 1'
#
loop_
_entity.id
_entity.type
_entity.pdbx_description
1 polymer ?
#
loop_
_entity_poly.entity_id
_entity_poly.type
_entity_poly.pdbx_seq_one_letter_code
_entity_poly.pdbx_strand_id
1 'polypeptide(L)' 'MISKNDKDGDGSISADEIKAIDSKYQEMFTSADTDSDGSVTKAELTQAMKKRMGESR' A
#
# COMPACT_ATOMS: atom_id res chain seq x y z
N MET A 1 -10.86 -3.23 2.09
CA MET A 1 -10.59 -4.66 2.35
C MET A 1 -9.14 -4.93 1.98
N ILE A 2 -8.23 -4.81 2.94
CA ILE A 2 -6.81 -5.18 2.81
C ILE A 2 -6.58 -6.67 3.17
N SER A 3 -7.48 -7.23 3.97
CA SER A 3 -7.36 -8.57 4.59
C SER A 3 -7.39 -9.79 3.66
N LYS A 4 -7.49 -9.62 2.33
CA LYS A 4 -7.34 -10.76 1.40
C LYS A 4 -5.90 -10.95 0.92
N ASN A 5 -5.10 -9.91 1.10
CA ASN A 5 -3.77 -9.78 0.54
C ASN A 5 -2.69 -9.64 1.65
N ASP A 6 -3.12 -9.22 2.84
CA ASP A 6 -2.37 -9.24 4.10
C ASP A 6 -2.40 -10.69 4.67
N LYS A 7 -1.35 -11.45 4.37
CA LYS A 7 -1.14 -12.86 4.77
C LYS A 7 -0.64 -12.97 6.21
N ASP A 8 0.16 -12.02 6.69
CA ASP A 8 0.71 -12.06 8.04
C ASP A 8 -0.21 -11.41 9.08
N GLY A 9 -1.21 -10.64 8.62
CA GLY A 9 -2.22 -9.99 9.44
C GLY A 9 -1.69 -8.75 10.15
N ASP A 10 -0.59 -8.17 9.69
CA ASP A 10 0.05 -7.00 10.31
C ASP A 10 -0.68 -5.68 9.94
N GLY A 11 -1.60 -5.74 8.97
CA GLY A 11 -2.36 -4.58 8.48
C GLY A 11 -1.62 -3.73 7.43
N SER A 12 -0.48 -4.24 6.96
CA SER A 12 0.33 -3.81 5.82
C SER A 12 0.23 -4.86 4.72
N ILE A 13 0.74 -4.55 3.53
CA ILE A 13 1.01 -5.56 2.51
C ILE A 13 2.43 -5.33 2.02
N SER A 14 3.29 -6.32 2.25
CA SER A 14 4.73 -6.29 1.97
C SER A 14 5.07 -6.75 0.55
N ALA A 15 6.25 -6.41 0.05
CA ALA A 15 6.72 -6.82 -1.27
C ALA A 15 6.61 -8.34 -1.53
N ASP A 16 6.88 -9.16 -0.52
CA ASP A 16 6.79 -10.62 -0.59
C ASP A 16 5.34 -11.09 -0.76
N GLU A 17 4.40 -10.39 -0.14
CA GLU A 17 2.97 -10.65 -0.27
C GLU A 17 2.46 -10.15 -1.63
N ILE A 18 2.91 -8.98 -2.10
CA ILE A 18 2.58 -8.45 -3.43
C ILE A 18 3.02 -9.43 -4.53
N LYS A 19 4.23 -10.00 -4.41
CA LYS A 19 4.73 -11.03 -5.34
C LYS A 19 3.87 -12.29 -5.37
N ALA A 20 3.18 -12.61 -4.28
CA ALA A 20 2.36 -13.80 -4.16
C ALA A 20 0.94 -13.64 -4.74
N ILE A 21 0.49 -12.42 -5.05
CA ILE A 21 -0.94 -12.13 -5.27
C ILE A 21 -1.26 -11.98 -6.76
N ASP A 22 -0.57 -11.11 -7.50
CA ASP A 22 -0.57 -11.02 -8.97
C ASP A 22 0.23 -9.77 -9.42
N SER A 23 0.88 -9.80 -10.58
CA SER A 23 1.56 -8.61 -11.13
C SER A 23 0.63 -7.42 -11.37
N LYS A 24 -0.68 -7.67 -11.52
CA LYS A 24 -1.69 -6.62 -11.66
C LYS A 24 -1.89 -5.79 -10.38
N TYR A 25 -1.62 -6.38 -9.22
CA TYR A 25 -1.67 -5.67 -7.94
C TYR A 25 -0.39 -4.88 -7.66
N GLN A 26 0.76 -5.26 -8.25
CA GLN A 26 1.99 -4.46 -8.13
C GLN A 26 1.77 -3.02 -8.59
N GLU A 27 1.13 -2.80 -9.74
CA GLU A 27 0.96 -1.44 -10.27
C GLU A 27 0.10 -0.56 -9.35
N MET A 28 -0.97 -1.12 -8.80
CA MET A 28 -1.81 -0.41 -7.81
C MET A 28 -1.05 -0.16 -6.50
N PHE A 29 -0.22 -1.11 -6.09
CA PHE A 29 0.60 -0.99 -4.89
C PHE A 29 1.69 0.05 -5.06
N THR A 30 2.46 0.02 -6.14
CA THR A 30 3.49 1.01 -6.47
C THR A 30 2.92 2.42 -6.58
N SER A 31 1.65 2.58 -6.98
CA SER A 31 1.00 3.89 -6.97
C SER A 31 0.59 4.38 -5.57
N ALA A 32 0.51 3.49 -4.58
CA ALA A 32 0.16 3.80 -3.20
C ALA A 32 1.38 3.84 -2.27
N ASP A 33 2.40 3.04 -2.58
CA ASP A 33 3.73 2.99 -1.98
C ASP A 33 4.46 4.29 -2.34
N THR A 34 4.40 5.23 -1.41
CA THR A 34 4.85 6.61 -1.67
C THR A 34 6.33 6.75 -1.36
N ASP A 35 6.88 5.89 -0.50
CA ASP A 35 8.29 5.86 -0.14
C ASP A 35 9.11 4.85 -0.96
N SER A 36 8.45 4.03 -1.79
CA SER A 36 9.04 3.00 -2.63
C SER A 36 9.82 1.95 -1.84
N ASP A 37 9.40 1.65 -0.60
CA ASP A 37 9.98 0.57 0.20
C ASP A 37 9.54 -0.83 -0.28
N GLY A 38 8.57 -0.89 -1.20
CA GLY A 38 8.02 -2.11 -1.77
C GLY A 38 6.84 -2.67 -1.00
N SER A 39 6.35 -1.98 0.02
CA SER A 39 5.22 -2.34 0.86
C SER A 39 4.22 -1.18 0.87
N VAL A 40 2.97 -1.43 1.23
CA VAL A 40 2.04 -0.34 1.56
C VAL A 40 1.53 -0.54 2.97
N THR A 41 1.93 0.38 3.83
CA THR A 41 1.49 0.37 5.22
C THR A 41 0.24 1.22 5.42
N LYS A 42 -0.46 0.98 6.54
CA LYS A 42 -1.56 1.86 6.97
C LYS A 42 -1.10 3.31 7.16
N ALA A 43 0.16 3.51 7.55
CA ALA A 43 0.76 4.84 7.70
C ALA A 43 0.89 5.53 6.33
N GLU A 44 1.33 4.81 5.30
CA GLU A 44 1.40 5.36 3.94
C GLU A 44 0.02 5.64 3.34
N LEU A 45 -0.97 4.77 3.54
CA LEU A 45 -2.35 5.08 3.14
C LEU A 45 -2.87 6.34 3.82
N THR A 46 -2.55 6.50 5.11
CA THR A 46 -2.91 7.69 5.88
C THR A 46 -2.18 8.93 5.35
N GLN A 47 -0.89 8.81 5.04
CA GLN A 47 -0.10 9.89 4.44
C GLN A 47 -0.60 10.25 3.05
N ALA A 48 -0.88 9.28 2.19
CA ALA A 48 -1.44 9.48 0.86
C ALA A 48 -2.80 10.19 0.92
N MET A 49 -3.69 9.78 1.84
CA MET A 49 -4.95 10.49 2.09
C MET A 49 -4.72 11.91 2.60
N LYS A 50 -3.79 12.11 3.54
CA LYS A 50 -3.47 13.42 4.11
C LYS A 50 -2.81 14.35 3.09
N LYS A 51 -2.00 13.82 2.17
CA LYS A 51 -1.39 14.54 1.06
C LYS A 51 -2.46 15.00 0.06
N ARG A 52 -3.37 14.09 -0.32
CA ARG A 52 -4.53 14.41 -1.18
C ARG A 52 -5.48 15.46 -0.57
N MET A 53 -5.64 15.48 0.75
CA MET A 53 -6.53 16.40 1.46
C MET A 53 -5.82 17.68 1.94
N GLY A 54 -4.49 17.66 2.02
CA GLY A 54 -3.64 18.77 2.44
C GLY A 54 -3.23 19.72 1.32
N GLU A 55 -3.17 19.25 0.07
CA GLU A 55 -2.87 20.06 -1.13
C GLU A 55 -4.09 20.82 -1.68
N SER A 56 -5.02 21.25 -0.81
CA SER A 56 -6.19 22.08 -1.18
C SER A 56 -6.23 23.40 -0.38
N ARG A 57 -5.08 24.03 -0.16
CA ARG A 57 -4.99 25.39 0.39
C ARG A 57 -3.98 26.24 -0.36
#